data_AF-A0A7D6VA06-F1
#
_entry.id   AF-A0A7D6VA06-F1
#
_cell.length_a   1.000
_cell.length_b   1.000
_cell.length_c   1.000
_cell.angle_alpha   90.00
_cell.angle_beta   90.00
_cell.angle_gamma   90.00
#
_symmetry.space_group_name_H-M   'P 1'
#
loop_
_entity.id
_entity.type
_entity.pdbx_description
1 polymer ?
#
loop_
_entity_poly.entity_id
_entity_poly.type
_entity_poly.pdbx_seq_one_letter_code
_entity_poly.pdbx_strand_id
1 'polypeptide(L)' 'MTTRKKPMSARTQLRLGREFQERFDHGDSWAAIATDYDLSKSMVQRLARTYRDDCDRRAHQNQMTLFN' A
#
# COMPACT_ATOMS: atom_id res chain seq x y z
N MET A 1 24.08 18.06 4.81
CA MET A 1 22.89 17.75 5.64
C MET A 1 22.15 16.57 5.03
N THR A 2 22.39 15.36 5.52
CA THR A 2 21.63 14.16 5.11
C THR A 2 20.34 14.12 5.90
N THR A 3 19.28 14.72 5.36
CA THR A 3 17.93 14.58 5.92
C THR A 3 17.50 13.13 5.73
N ARG A 4 17.77 12.27 6.72
CA ARG A 4 17.15 10.94 6.81
C ARG A 4 15.65 11.17 6.84
N LYS A 5 14.97 11.05 5.69
CA LYS A 5 13.51 11.07 5.62
C LYS A 5 13.03 10.03 6.65
N LYS A 6 12.34 10.49 7.69
CA LYS A 6 11.84 9.58 8.74
C LYS A 6 11.06 8.47 8.03
N PRO A 7 11.34 7.19 8.33
CA PRO A 7 10.60 6.10 7.70
C PRO A 7 9.11 6.29 8.01
N MET A 8 8.26 6.22 6.98
CA MET A 8 6.81 6.25 7.17
C MET A 8 6.42 5.13 8.15
N SER A 9 5.58 5.46 9.12
CA SER A 9 5.02 4.44 10.02
C SER A 9 4.27 3.38 9.22
N ALA A 10 4.33 2.12 9.66
CA ALA A 10 3.65 1.00 9.00
C ALA A 10 2.15 1.25 8.80
N ARG A 11 1.49 1.93 9.74
CA ARG A 11 0.07 2.32 9.63
C ARG A 11 -0.17 3.31 8.49
N THR A 12 0.74 4.27 8.31
CA THR A 12 0.68 5.23 7.20
C THR A 12 0.92 4.52 5.86
N GLN A 13 1.87 3.58 5.82
CA GLN A 13 2.15 2.80 4.61
C GLN A 13 0.93 1.98 4.18
N LEU A 14 0.26 1.32 5.12
CA LEU A 14 -0.96 0.55 4.84
C LEU A 14 -2.13 1.45 4.42
N ARG A 15 -2.30 2.63 5.04
CA ARG A 15 -3.34 3.59 4.65
C ARG A 15 -3.14 4.07 3.22
N LEU A 16 -1.92 4.51 2.89
CA LEU A 16 -1.57 4.95 1.53
C LEU A 16 -1.66 3.79 0.53
N GLY A 17 -1.19 2.60 0.91
CA GLY A 17 -1.28 1.41 0.07
C GLY A 17 -2.71 1.07 -0.31
N ARG A 18 -3.64 1.14 0.65
CA ARG A 18 -5.08 0.98 0.40
C ARG A 18 -5.59 2.03 -0.58
N GLU A 19 -5.34 3.29 -0.31
CA GLU A 19 -5.82 4.42 -1.12
C GLU A 19 -5.30 4.34 -2.56
N PHE A 20 -4.03 3.97 -2.75
CA PHE A 20 -3.43 3.78 -4.07
C PHE A 20 -4.02 2.59 -4.81
N GLN A 21 -4.29 1.50 -4.10
CA GLN A 21 -4.93 0.32 -4.69
C GLN A 21 -6.36 0.66 -5.13
N GLU A 22 -7.15 1.33 -4.29
CA GLU A 22 -8.51 1.76 -4.61
C GLU A 22 -8.53 2.68 -5.84
N ARG A 23 -7.68 3.70 -5.89
CA ARG A 23 -7.57 4.59 -7.06
C ARG A 23 -7.21 3.84 -8.34
N PHE A 24 -6.26 2.92 -8.26
CA PHE A 24 -5.90 2.08 -9.40
C PHE A 24 -7.07 1.20 -9.86
N ASP A 25 -7.82 0.62 -8.93
CA ASP A 25 -9.00 -0.20 -9.23
C ASP A 25 -10.16 0.63 -9.81
N HIS A 26 -10.21 1.93 -9.50
CA HIS A 26 -11.12 2.90 -10.12
C HIS A 26 -10.67 3.38 -11.51
N GLY A 27 -9.51 2.95 -12.00
CA GLY A 27 -9.02 3.22 -13.35
C GLY A 27 -7.90 4.27 -13.43
N ASP A 28 -7.43 4.81 -12.31
CA ASP A 28 -6.27 5.69 -12.32
C ASP A 28 -4.99 4.93 -12.70
N SER A 29 -4.13 5.58 -13.49
CA SER A 29 -2.81 5.03 -13.76
C SER A 29 -1.86 5.19 -12.56
N TRP A 30 -0.94 4.25 -12.37
CA TRP A 30 0.11 4.39 -11.36
C TRP A 30 0.94 5.68 -11.48
N ALA A 31 1.06 6.23 -12.70
CA ALA A 31 1.77 7.48 -12.93
C ALA A 31 0.97 8.69 -12.40
N ALA A 32 -0.34 8.73 -12.64
CA ALA A 32 -1.22 9.78 -12.13
C ALA A 32 -1.21 9.78 -10.58
N ILE A 33 -1.36 8.59 -9.97
CA ILE A 33 -1.29 8.44 -8.51
C ILE A 33 0.10 8.87 -7.99
N ALA A 34 1.19 8.54 -8.68
CA ALA A 34 2.52 8.96 -8.27
C ALA A 34 2.69 10.49 -8.29
N THR A 35 2.18 11.15 -9.34
CA THR A 35 2.17 12.61 -9.46
C THR A 35 1.35 13.28 -8.35
N ASP A 36 0.15 12.78 -8.06
CA ASP A 36 -0.74 13.39 -7.07
C ASP A 36 -0.18 13.38 -5.65
N TYR A 37 0.65 12.40 -5.30
CA TYR A 37 1.24 12.27 -3.96
C TYR A 37 2.71 12.69 -3.89
N ASP A 38 3.29 13.24 -4.97
CA ASP A 38 4.72 13.57 -5.08
C ASP A 38 5.63 12.37 -4.68
N LEU A 39 5.28 11.19 -5.19
CA LEU A 39 6.01 9.95 -4.94
C LEU A 39 6.54 9.36 -6.24
N SER A 40 7.55 8.50 -6.14
CA SER A 40 7.95 7.70 -7.28
C SER A 40 6.92 6.60 -7.56
N LYS A 41 6.72 6.28 -8.83
CA LYS A 41 5.85 5.17 -9.26
C LYS A 41 6.16 3.86 -8.52
N SER A 42 7.45 3.54 -8.35
CA SER A 42 7.89 2.35 -7.61
C SER A 42 7.49 2.37 -6.13
N MET A 43 7.48 3.54 -5.49
CA MET A 43 7.05 3.69 -4.10
C MET A 43 5.54 3.46 -3.97
N VAL A 44 4.73 4.04 -4.87
CA VAL A 44 3.28 3.85 -4.92
C VAL A 44 2.94 2.37 -5.11
N GLN A 45 3.55 1.72 -6.10
CA GLN A 45 3.34 0.29 -6.37
C GLN A 45 3.75 -0.59 -5.19
N ARG A 46 4.87 -0.26 -4.53
CA ARG A 46 5.32 -0.98 -3.33
C ARG A 46 4.32 -0.85 -2.19
N LEU A 47 3.79 0.35 -1.94
CA LEU A 47 2.81 0.58 -0.88
C LEU A 47 1.49 -0.16 -1.16
N ALA A 48 1.01 -0.11 -2.41
CA ALA A 48 -0.17 -0.87 -2.83
C ALA A 48 0.05 -2.39 -2.65
N ARG A 49 1.23 -2.90 -3.01
CA ARG A 49 1.58 -4.31 -2.77
C ARG A 49 1.59 -4.66 -1.29
N THR A 50 2.22 -3.85 -0.43
CA THR A 50 2.24 -4.07 1.02
C THR A 50 0.83 -4.19 1.59
N TYR A 51 -0.11 -3.37 1.10
CA TYR A 51 -1.52 -3.48 1.49
C TYR A 51 -2.15 -4.80 1.05
N ARG A 52 -1.96 -5.23 -0.22
CA ARG A 52 -2.47 -6.51 -0.71
C ARG A 52 -1.91 -7.71 0.07
N ASP A 53 -0.62 -7.69 0.37
CA ASP A 53 0.04 -8.75 1.15
C ASP A 53 -0.52 -8.80 2.60
N ASP A 54 -0.84 -7.64 3.21
CA ASP A 54 -1.50 -7.59 4.53
C ASP A 54 -2.94 -8.14 4.48
N CYS A 55 -3.70 -7.83 3.42
CA CYS A 55 -5.02 -8.39 3.19
C CYS A 55 -4.99 -9.91 3.00
N ASP A 56 -4.08 -10.41 2.17
CA ASP A 56 -3.89 -11.86 1.96
C ASP A 56 -3.55 -12.57 3.26
N ARG A 57 -2.60 -12.02 4.04
CA ARG A 57 -2.25 -12.57 5.35
C ARG A 57 -3.44 -12.63 6.31
N ARG A 58 -4.27 -11.58 6.37
CA ARG A 58 -5.47 -11.55 7.23
C ARG A 58 -6.53 -12.55 6.77
N ALA A 59 -6.74 -12.67 5.46
CA ALA A 59 -7.66 -13.65 4.90
C ALA A 59 -7.20 -15.08 5.24
N HIS A 60 -5.90 -15.35 5.11
CA HIS A 60 -5.30 -16.64 5.47
C HIS A 60 -5.45 -16.98 6.95
N GLN A 61 -5.26 -15.99 7.84
CA GLN A 61 -5.47 -16.16 9.28
C GLN A 61 -6.94 -16.46 9.61
N ASN A 62 -7.89 -15.74 8.99
CA ASN A 62 -9.30 -16.01 9.18
C ASN A 62 -9.72 -17.39 8.65
N GLN A 63 -9.11 -17.87 7.56
CA GLN A 63 -9.35 -19.21 7.07
C GLN A 63 -8.84 -20.28 8.05
N MET A 64 -7.64 -20.11 8.62
CA MET A 64 -7.12 -21.05 9.64
C MET A 64 -8.01 -21.12 10.90
N THR A 65 -8.65 -20.02 11.30
CA THR A 65 -9.58 -20.04 12.45
C THR A 65 -10.92 -20.71 12.17
N LEU A 66 -11.31 -20.91 10.90
CA LEU A 66 -12.58 -21.55 10.54
C LEU A 66 -12.50 -23.08 10.45
N PHE A 67 -11.30 -23.66 10.42
CA PHE A 67 -11.09 -25.11 10.33
C PHE A 67 -10.59 -25.73 11.66
N ASN A 68 -10.73 -25.03 12.77
CA ASN A 68 -10.23 -25.45 14.08
C ASN A 68 -11.36 -25.55 15.11
#